data_AF-A0A956EH56-F1
#
_entry.id   AF-A0A956EH56-F1
#
_cell.length_a   1.000
_cell.length_b   1.000
_cell.length_c   1.000
_cell.angle_alpha   90.00
_cell.angle_beta   90.00
_cell.angle_gamma   90.00
#
_symmetry.space_group_name_H-M   'P 1'
#
loop_
_entity.id
_entity.type
_entity.pdbx_description
1 polymer ?
#
loop_
_entity_poly.entity_id
_entity_poly.type
_entity_poly.pdbx_seq_one_letter_code
_entity_poly.pdbx_strand_id
1 'polypeptide(L)'
;MFLRLLIALGLVLTGLVDPDAELVSAWRRAIAEEGAPASVAEAERDEAEEGGESEGEEPGEDGVLDGVDGSTDAEDEDEDEDAGDDESEEGKTWVMHEVVPAEDIAALALRYRVDPGKIRAWNGLGARAKIRPGQRLRILARRTPPPRELRRHLVIEGESWSSIGRAYGVDASDLRVANAKRVGRRLRPGVELEVWIDPPLYAAITGDTPPPGLAGTIRPGAFASGRPHAGRLINGVQIPEGEDYELRYPASAWGTTSAVRATVTALHAWREATGYEGRLTLGAMSRQRGRKIGGHLSHQNGRDLDIRLPLRAELRQDLDPLPRRVDWMAVWELVRSFEASGEITRIFLDYAIQKRLYKAAKEAGISRSELRRVIQFPRGSKAPRGLIRHSPGHDIHLHVRFRCAEHELECAGR
;
A
#
# COMPACT_ATOMS: atom_id res chain seq x y z
N MET A 1 16.51 22.93 -41.44
CA MET A 1 16.15 22.49 -40.07
C MET A 1 14.96 21.53 -40.06
N PHE A 2 13.85 21.87 -40.73
CA PHE A 2 12.63 21.03 -40.78
C PHE A 2 12.85 19.58 -41.24
N LEU A 3 13.67 19.34 -42.28
CA LEU A 3 13.91 17.98 -42.79
C LEU A 3 14.72 17.09 -41.84
N ARG A 4 15.59 17.68 -41.00
CA ARG A 4 16.33 16.92 -39.95
C ARG A 4 15.44 16.58 -38.76
N LEU A 5 14.45 17.44 -38.45
CA LEU A 5 13.50 17.21 -37.37
C LEU A 5 12.52 16.07 -37.70
N LEU A 6 12.10 15.95 -38.96
CA LEU A 6 11.21 14.88 -39.43
C LEU A 6 11.90 13.50 -39.44
N ILE A 7 13.19 13.43 -39.76
CA ILE A 7 13.96 12.18 -39.73
C ILE A 7 14.18 11.70 -38.28
N ALA A 8 14.45 12.62 -37.34
CA ALA A 8 14.56 12.30 -35.92
C ALA A 8 13.22 11.82 -35.33
N LEU A 9 12.09 12.42 -35.73
CA LEU A 9 10.75 12.02 -35.30
C LEU A 9 10.37 10.59 -35.76
N GLY A 10 10.79 10.20 -36.97
CA GLY A 10 10.58 8.84 -37.49
C GLY A 10 11.38 7.76 -36.75
N LEU A 11 12.56 8.11 -36.22
CA LEU A 11 13.42 7.18 -35.47
C LEU A 11 12.99 7.01 -34.00
N VAL A 12 12.43 8.07 -33.38
CA VAL A 12 11.88 8.01 -32.01
C VAL A 12 10.54 7.24 -31.98
N LEU A 13 9.68 7.42 -32.98
CA LEU A 13 8.39 6.71 -33.06
C LEU A 13 8.54 5.21 -33.39
N THR A 14 9.71 4.78 -33.86
CA THR A 14 10.04 3.36 -34.13
C THR A 14 10.88 2.71 -33.03
N GLY A 15 11.15 3.43 -31.93
CA GLY A 15 11.82 2.88 -30.73
C GLY A 15 13.31 2.57 -30.90
N LEU A 16 13.97 3.14 -31.92
CA LEU A 16 15.37 2.84 -32.24
C LEU A 16 16.38 3.77 -31.54
N VAL A 17 15.95 4.91 -30.97
CA VAL A 17 16.80 5.86 -30.22
C VAL A 17 16.00 6.58 -29.13
N ASP A 18 16.57 6.72 -27.93
CA ASP A 18 16.04 7.52 -26.82
C ASP A 18 16.30 9.03 -27.06
N PRO A 19 15.32 9.95 -26.90
CA PRO A 19 15.55 11.35 -27.21
C PRO A 19 16.40 12.04 -26.14
N ASP A 20 17.52 12.63 -26.56
CA ASP A 20 18.37 13.46 -25.71
C ASP A 20 17.59 14.69 -25.16
N ALA A 21 17.89 15.06 -23.92
CA ALA A 21 17.27 16.13 -23.14
C ALA A 21 17.29 17.51 -23.85
N GLU A 22 18.28 17.73 -24.73
CA GLU A 22 18.37 18.91 -25.59
C GLU A 22 17.18 19.02 -26.57
N LEU A 23 16.70 17.89 -27.11
CA LEU A 23 15.65 17.82 -28.13
C LEU A 23 14.26 18.07 -27.53
N VAL A 24 14.03 17.55 -26.32
CA VAL A 24 12.82 17.80 -25.52
C VAL A 24 12.76 19.26 -25.08
N SER A 25 13.90 19.84 -24.69
CA SER A 25 14.02 21.25 -24.30
C SER A 25 13.83 22.22 -25.47
N ALA A 26 14.25 21.83 -26.68
CA ALA A 26 13.98 22.60 -27.90
C ALA A 26 12.50 22.57 -28.29
N TRP A 27 11.83 21.42 -28.14
CA TRP A 27 10.40 21.26 -28.41
C TRP A 27 9.53 22.09 -27.45
N ARG A 28 9.85 22.10 -26.15
CA ARG A 28 9.14 22.92 -25.15
C ARG A 28 9.24 24.42 -25.44
N ARG A 29 10.38 24.89 -25.95
CA ARG A 29 10.57 26.29 -26.36
C ARG A 29 9.74 26.64 -27.60
N ALA A 30 9.67 25.75 -28.59
CA ALA A 30 8.87 25.98 -29.79
C ALA A 30 7.36 26.09 -29.49
N ILE A 31 6.84 25.32 -28.53
CA ILE A 31 5.43 25.41 -28.11
C ILE A 31 5.13 26.72 -27.35
N ALA A 32 6.09 27.23 -26.59
CA ALA A 32 5.94 28.48 -25.85
C ALA A 32 5.96 29.72 -26.77
N GLU A 33 6.64 29.64 -27.92
CA GLU A 33 6.79 30.78 -28.85
C GLU A 33 5.67 30.87 -29.90
N GLU A 34 5.03 29.76 -30.28
CA GLU A 34 4.02 29.79 -31.38
C GLU A 34 2.55 29.92 -30.91
N GLY A 35 2.24 29.77 -29.62
CA GLY A 35 0.87 29.87 -29.11
C GLY A 35 -0.04 28.74 -29.61
N ALA A 36 -0.59 27.93 -28.69
CA ALA A 36 -1.46 26.82 -29.05
C ALA A 36 -2.73 27.32 -29.79
N PRO A 37 -3.16 26.66 -30.89
CA PRO A 37 -4.30 27.10 -31.68
C PRO A 37 -5.63 26.97 -30.90
N ALA A 38 -6.46 28.00 -31.04
CA ALA A 38 -7.80 28.07 -30.50
C ALA A 38 -8.80 27.27 -31.35
N SER A 39 -9.36 26.19 -30.79
CA SER A 39 -10.67 25.67 -31.20
C SER A 39 -11.19 24.60 -30.23
N VAL A 40 -11.92 25.00 -29.18
CA VAL A 40 -13.17 24.36 -28.75
C VAL A 40 -13.97 25.39 -27.94
N ALA A 41 -14.62 26.31 -28.63
CA ALA A 41 -15.70 27.11 -28.07
C ALA A 41 -16.95 26.73 -28.87
N GLU A 42 -17.79 25.87 -28.31
CA GLU A 42 -19.22 25.65 -28.62
C GLU A 42 -19.67 24.30 -28.05
N ALA A 43 -20.03 24.30 -26.76
CA ALA A 43 -20.93 23.30 -26.17
C ALA A 43 -21.30 23.73 -24.72
N GLU A 44 -21.82 24.94 -24.54
CA GLU A 44 -22.51 25.33 -23.31
C GLU A 44 -23.74 26.16 -23.67
N ARG A 45 -24.81 25.46 -24.05
CA ARG A 45 -26.20 25.87 -23.87
C ARG A 45 -26.97 24.58 -23.58
N ASP A 46 -27.36 24.40 -22.33
CA ASP A 46 -28.74 24.08 -21.97
C ASP A 46 -28.85 23.85 -20.45
N GLU A 47 -29.85 24.55 -19.90
CA GLU A 47 -30.55 24.30 -18.64
C GLU A 47 -29.94 24.84 -17.32
N ALA A 48 -30.25 26.13 -17.10
CA ALA A 48 -30.47 26.72 -15.79
C ALA A 48 -31.97 27.08 -15.65
N GLU A 49 -32.65 26.46 -14.68
CA GLU A 49 -33.83 26.89 -13.90
C GLU A 49 -34.20 25.65 -13.06
N GLU A 50 -34.41 25.65 -11.75
CA GLU A 50 -35.05 26.61 -10.85
C GLU A 50 -34.46 26.49 -9.43
N GLY A 51 -34.66 27.54 -8.60
CA GLY A 51 -34.86 27.31 -7.17
C GLY A 51 -34.15 28.25 -6.18
N GLY A 52 -34.50 29.54 -6.21
CA GLY A 52 -34.96 30.31 -5.04
C GLY A 52 -34.04 30.46 -3.82
N GLU A 53 -33.55 31.69 -3.66
CA GLU A 53 -32.98 32.26 -2.43
C GLU A 53 -33.96 32.27 -1.25
N SER A 54 -33.43 32.09 -0.03
CA SER A 54 -33.86 32.92 1.11
C SER A 54 -32.70 33.10 2.08
N GLU A 55 -32.41 34.37 2.36
CA GLU A 55 -31.48 34.85 3.37
C GLU A 55 -32.05 34.61 4.78
N GLY A 56 -31.16 34.41 5.75
CA GLY A 56 -31.51 34.29 7.17
C GLY A 56 -30.27 34.29 8.06
N GLU A 57 -29.94 35.49 8.55
CA GLU A 57 -29.25 35.90 9.78
C GLU A 57 -28.39 34.90 10.60
N GLU A 58 -27.18 35.35 10.92
CA GLU A 58 -26.39 34.90 12.08
C GLU A 58 -27.10 35.21 13.41
N PRO A 59 -26.77 34.45 14.48
CA PRO A 59 -25.96 35.08 15.52
C PRO A 59 -24.92 34.17 16.20
N GLY A 60 -23.79 34.78 16.58
CA GLY A 60 -23.27 34.88 17.95
C GLY A 60 -23.04 33.63 18.82
N GLU A 61 -21.76 33.34 19.04
CA GLU A 61 -21.06 33.08 20.32
C GLU A 61 -21.52 31.99 21.34
N ASP A 62 -20.49 31.23 21.76
CA ASP A 62 -20.24 30.60 23.06
C ASP A 62 -20.90 29.28 23.45
N GLY A 63 -20.06 28.25 23.65
CA GLY A 63 -20.48 26.99 24.28
C GLY A 63 -19.41 25.90 24.30
N VAL A 64 -18.63 25.87 25.38
CA VAL A 64 -17.72 24.80 25.84
C VAL A 64 -18.42 23.44 25.84
N LEU A 65 -17.80 22.38 25.30
CA LEU A 65 -18.05 20.98 25.70
C LEU A 65 -16.81 20.09 25.55
N ASP A 66 -16.32 19.61 26.70
CA ASP A 66 -15.59 18.36 26.89
C ASP A 66 -16.40 17.17 26.34
N GLY A 67 -15.73 16.16 25.75
CA GLY A 67 -16.42 14.96 25.31
C GLY A 67 -15.55 13.93 24.58
N VAL A 68 -14.80 13.16 25.36
CA VAL A 68 -14.57 11.70 25.23
C VAL A 68 -14.69 11.07 23.83
N ASP A 69 -13.51 10.71 23.31
CA ASP A 69 -13.22 9.66 22.34
C ASP A 69 -14.13 8.42 22.49
N GLY A 70 -14.90 8.17 21.44
CA GLY A 70 -15.67 6.96 21.20
C GLY A 70 -16.01 6.86 19.72
N SER A 71 -14.99 6.79 18.86
CA SER A 71 -15.17 6.56 17.42
C SER A 71 -15.53 5.09 17.19
N THR A 72 -16.82 4.82 17.01
CA THR A 72 -17.30 3.56 16.43
C THR A 72 -17.25 3.72 14.91
N ASP A 73 -16.18 3.22 14.30
CA ASP A 73 -16.07 3.14 12.84
C ASP A 73 -17.10 2.15 12.30
N ALA A 74 -17.99 2.69 11.47
CA ALA A 74 -19.01 1.94 10.75
C ALA A 74 -18.37 1.07 9.68
N GLU A 75 -18.58 -0.24 9.83
CA GLU A 75 -18.71 -1.27 8.80
C GLU A 75 -18.15 -0.91 7.41
N ASP A 76 -16.86 -1.16 7.22
CA ASP A 76 -16.25 -1.36 5.90
C ASP A 76 -16.85 -2.63 5.27
N GLU A 77 -18.03 -2.53 4.67
CA GLU A 77 -18.60 -3.52 3.73
C GLU A 77 -17.90 -3.44 2.36
N ASP A 78 -16.58 -3.24 2.33
CA ASP A 78 -15.79 -3.30 1.12
C ASP A 78 -15.56 -4.78 0.75
N GLU A 79 -16.45 -5.28 -0.09
CA GLU A 79 -16.52 -6.60 -0.71
C GLU A 79 -15.17 -7.35 -0.84
N ASP A 80 -15.18 -8.56 -0.28
CA ASP A 80 -14.14 -9.59 -0.12
C ASP A 80 -13.46 -10.10 -1.42
N GLU A 81 -13.03 -9.24 -2.35
CA GLU A 81 -12.59 -9.70 -3.68
C GLU A 81 -11.21 -10.40 -3.74
N ASP A 82 -10.43 -10.48 -2.65
CA ASP A 82 -9.12 -11.18 -2.70
C ASP A 82 -9.17 -12.63 -2.18
N ALA A 83 -10.29 -13.01 -1.55
CA ALA A 83 -10.71 -14.42 -1.46
C ALA A 83 -11.84 -14.71 -2.46
N GLY A 84 -11.90 -13.93 -3.54
CA GLY A 84 -12.88 -14.05 -4.61
C GLY A 84 -12.69 -15.37 -5.35
N ASP A 85 -13.42 -16.38 -4.90
CA ASP A 85 -13.83 -17.50 -5.71
C ASP A 85 -14.52 -16.93 -6.96
N ASP A 86 -13.79 -16.82 -8.06
CA ASP A 86 -14.43 -16.81 -9.35
C ASP A 86 -15.18 -18.15 -9.48
N GLU A 87 -16.51 -18.08 -9.56
CA GLU A 87 -17.37 -19.24 -9.68
C GLU A 87 -17.04 -20.07 -10.93
N SER A 88 -16.40 -19.47 -11.93
CA SER A 88 -15.97 -20.21 -13.11
C SER A 88 -14.81 -21.16 -12.79
N GLU A 89 -15.03 -22.43 -13.12
CA GLU A 89 -14.01 -23.48 -13.02
C GLU A 89 -12.98 -23.42 -14.15
N GLU A 90 -13.18 -22.52 -15.12
CA GLU A 90 -12.25 -22.29 -16.22
C GLU A 90 -10.87 -21.87 -15.70
N GLY A 91 -9.83 -22.49 -16.25
CA GLY A 91 -8.42 -22.25 -15.89
C GLY A 91 -7.97 -22.79 -14.53
N LYS A 92 -8.85 -23.45 -13.75
CA LYS A 92 -8.44 -24.11 -12.49
C LYS A 92 -7.86 -25.49 -12.77
N THR A 93 -6.85 -25.88 -11.99
CA THR A 93 -6.22 -27.20 -12.07
C THR A 93 -6.09 -27.84 -10.69
N TRP A 94 -6.17 -29.16 -10.63
CA TRP A 94 -5.95 -29.91 -9.39
C TRP A 94 -4.47 -29.99 -9.08
N VAL A 95 -4.08 -29.42 -7.94
CA VAL A 95 -2.76 -29.50 -7.36
C VAL A 95 -2.81 -30.43 -6.16
N MET A 96 -1.82 -31.32 -6.06
CA MET A 96 -1.58 -32.09 -4.84
C MET A 96 -0.49 -31.40 -4.03
N HIS A 97 -0.88 -30.73 -2.95
CA HIS A 97 0.02 -30.02 -2.07
C HIS A 97 0.45 -30.91 -0.91
N GLU A 98 1.75 -31.04 -0.67
CA GLU A 98 2.28 -31.70 0.53
C GLU A 98 2.57 -30.65 1.60
N VAL A 99 1.88 -30.77 2.73
CA VAL A 99 1.97 -29.83 3.85
C VAL A 99 3.36 -29.86 4.47
N VAL A 100 4.00 -28.71 4.59
CA VAL A 100 5.31 -28.57 5.26
C VAL A 100 5.14 -28.09 6.72
N PRO A 101 6.19 -28.16 7.56
CA PRO A 101 6.13 -27.65 8.93
C PRO A 101 5.62 -26.21 9.02
N ALA A 102 4.80 -25.96 10.04
CA ALA A 102 4.18 -24.66 10.36
C ALA A 102 3.14 -24.13 9.36
N GLU A 103 2.70 -24.92 8.38
CA GLU A 103 1.54 -24.57 7.55
C GLU A 103 0.20 -24.85 8.22
N ASP A 104 -0.78 -24.02 7.86
CA ASP A 104 -2.18 -24.22 8.19
C ASP A 104 -3.09 -23.95 6.97
N ILE A 105 -4.37 -24.30 7.09
CA ILE A 105 -5.35 -24.13 6.01
C ILE A 105 -5.51 -22.66 5.60
N ALA A 106 -5.36 -21.71 6.53
CA ALA A 106 -5.53 -20.29 6.23
C ALA A 106 -4.35 -19.76 5.38
N ALA A 107 -3.12 -20.13 5.74
CA ALA A 107 -1.93 -19.83 4.94
C ALA A 107 -2.01 -20.46 3.55
N LEU A 108 -2.44 -21.73 3.45
CA LEU A 108 -2.62 -22.39 2.14
C LEU A 108 -3.71 -21.72 1.31
N ALA A 109 -4.83 -21.33 1.92
CA ALA A 109 -5.89 -20.58 1.27
C ALA A 109 -5.37 -19.28 0.64
N LEU A 110 -4.59 -18.48 1.39
CA LEU A 110 -3.97 -17.25 0.89
C LEU A 110 -2.98 -17.55 -0.24
N ARG A 111 -2.10 -18.54 -0.03
CA ARG A 111 -1.08 -18.98 -0.99
C ARG A 111 -1.68 -19.34 -2.35
N TYR A 112 -2.77 -20.13 -2.35
CA TYR A 112 -3.43 -20.58 -3.57
C TYR A 112 -4.54 -19.63 -4.07
N ARG A 113 -4.90 -18.60 -3.29
CA ARG A 113 -6.07 -17.73 -3.49
C ARG A 113 -7.36 -18.53 -3.64
N VAL A 114 -7.63 -19.38 -2.63
CA VAL A 114 -8.81 -20.25 -2.56
C VAL A 114 -9.46 -20.11 -1.19
N ASP A 115 -10.78 -20.21 -1.11
CA ASP A 115 -11.49 -20.25 0.16
C ASP A 115 -11.02 -21.42 1.06
N PRO A 116 -10.70 -21.17 2.34
CA PRO A 116 -10.25 -22.21 3.26
C PRO A 116 -11.27 -23.33 3.49
N GLY A 117 -12.57 -23.02 3.39
CA GLY A 117 -13.67 -23.99 3.46
C GLY A 117 -13.66 -24.96 2.27
N LYS A 118 -13.36 -24.50 1.05
CA LYS A 118 -13.19 -25.37 -0.12
C LYS A 118 -12.03 -26.34 0.04
N ILE A 119 -10.87 -25.87 0.49
CA ILE A 119 -9.72 -26.75 0.78
C ILE A 119 -10.13 -27.84 1.79
N ARG A 120 -10.89 -27.47 2.83
CA ARG A 120 -11.39 -28.44 3.80
C ARG A 120 -12.34 -29.45 3.16
N ALA A 121 -13.33 -28.97 2.39
CA ALA A 121 -14.34 -29.80 1.76
C ALA A 121 -13.74 -30.85 0.82
N TRP A 122 -12.81 -30.46 -0.08
CA TRP A 122 -12.16 -31.38 -1.02
C TRP A 122 -11.31 -32.46 -0.34
N ASN A 123 -10.90 -32.22 0.91
CA ASN A 123 -10.05 -33.12 1.68
C ASN A 123 -10.78 -33.79 2.85
N GLY A 124 -12.11 -33.67 2.93
CA GLY A 124 -12.92 -34.28 3.99
C GLY A 124 -12.53 -33.80 5.41
N LEU A 125 -12.02 -32.57 5.53
CA LEU A 125 -11.56 -32.02 6.80
C LEU A 125 -12.69 -31.31 7.53
N GLY A 126 -12.91 -31.65 8.80
CA GLY A 126 -13.82 -30.88 9.65
C GLY A 126 -13.37 -29.44 9.85
N ALA A 127 -14.28 -28.54 10.27
CA ALA A 127 -14.01 -27.11 10.42
C ALA A 127 -12.81 -26.78 11.34
N ARG A 128 -12.57 -27.62 12.36
CA ARG A 128 -11.46 -27.46 13.33
C ARG A 128 -10.32 -28.46 13.14
N ALA A 129 -10.37 -29.28 12.10
CA ALA A 129 -9.33 -30.27 11.83
C ALA A 129 -8.00 -29.56 11.57
N LYS A 130 -6.94 -30.02 12.25
CA LYS A 130 -5.56 -29.58 12.02
C LYS A 130 -4.92 -30.45 10.95
N ILE A 131 -4.15 -29.83 10.06
CA ILE A 131 -3.29 -30.53 9.11
C ILE A 131 -1.93 -30.84 9.75
N ARG A 132 -1.21 -31.81 9.20
CA ARG A 132 0.10 -32.24 9.71
C ARG A 132 1.16 -32.21 8.61
N PRO A 133 2.43 -31.96 8.93
CA PRO A 133 3.51 -32.08 7.95
C PRO A 133 3.53 -33.46 7.29
N GLY A 134 3.77 -33.49 5.97
CA GLY A 134 3.69 -34.69 5.11
C GLY A 134 2.27 -35.08 4.68
N GLN A 135 1.23 -34.41 5.20
CA GLN A 135 -0.14 -34.64 4.73
C GLN A 135 -0.30 -34.10 3.31
N ARG A 136 -0.93 -34.89 2.43
CA ARG A 136 -1.22 -34.48 1.05
C ARG A 136 -2.64 -33.94 0.95
N LEU A 137 -2.80 -32.72 0.44
CA LEU A 137 -4.07 -32.03 0.24
C LEU A 137 -4.32 -31.77 -1.24
N ARG A 138 -5.55 -32.07 -1.68
CA ARG A 138 -6.06 -31.71 -2.99
C ARG A 138 -6.55 -30.27 -2.97
N ILE A 139 -6.02 -29.44 -3.87
CA ILE A 139 -6.39 -28.03 -3.99
C ILE A 139 -6.70 -27.76 -5.46
N LEU A 140 -7.91 -27.28 -5.76
CA LEU A 140 -8.29 -26.82 -7.08
C LEU A 140 -8.07 -25.30 -7.13
N ALA A 141 -7.10 -24.85 -7.93
CA ALA A 141 -6.71 -23.44 -7.99
C ALA A 141 -6.31 -23.03 -9.41
N ARG A 142 -6.49 -21.75 -9.74
CA ARG A 142 -5.95 -21.17 -10.98
C ARG A 142 -4.46 -20.91 -10.89
N ARG A 143 -4.04 -20.36 -9.75
CA ARG A 143 -2.65 -20.09 -9.43
C ARG A 143 -2.04 -21.33 -8.80
N THR A 144 -0.92 -21.77 -9.35
CA THR A 144 -0.07 -22.81 -8.74
C THR A 144 1.24 -22.18 -8.30
N PRO A 145 1.34 -21.69 -7.05
CA PRO A 145 2.59 -21.15 -6.53
C PRO A 145 3.65 -22.25 -6.45
N PRO A 146 4.94 -21.90 -6.58
CA PRO A 146 6.02 -22.88 -6.46
C PRO A 146 5.96 -23.58 -5.09
N PRO A 147 6.32 -24.86 -4.99
CA PRO A 147 6.42 -25.54 -3.71
C PRO A 147 7.48 -24.87 -2.84
N ARG A 148 7.28 -24.91 -1.52
CA ARG A 148 8.32 -24.46 -0.59
C ARG A 148 9.51 -25.40 -0.63
N GLU A 149 10.69 -24.84 -0.51
CA GLU A 149 11.95 -25.59 -0.62
C GLU A 149 12.59 -25.76 0.76
N LEU A 150 13.12 -26.95 1.01
CA LEU A 150 13.90 -27.22 2.20
C LEU A 150 15.34 -26.74 2.01
N ARG A 151 15.78 -25.83 2.88
CA ARG A 151 17.17 -25.41 3.02
C ARG A 151 17.72 -25.87 4.36
N ARG A 152 19.00 -26.27 4.37
CA ARG A 152 19.74 -26.57 5.60
C ARG A 152 20.59 -25.37 5.97
N HIS A 153 20.59 -25.03 7.25
CA HIS A 153 21.37 -23.90 7.76
C HIS A 153 22.12 -24.31 9.02
N LEU A 154 23.45 -24.23 8.99
CA LEU A 154 24.30 -24.47 10.14
C LEU A 154 24.42 -23.18 10.95
N VAL A 155 23.90 -23.21 12.18
CA VAL A 155 23.91 -22.04 13.06
C VAL A 155 25.34 -21.67 13.43
N ILE A 156 25.70 -20.41 13.24
CA ILE A 156 26.99 -19.87 13.66
C ILE A 156 26.86 -19.00 14.93
N GLU A 157 27.99 -18.62 15.51
CA GLU A 157 28.03 -17.75 16.68
C GLU A 157 27.40 -16.38 16.39
N GLY A 158 26.58 -15.89 17.32
CA GLY A 158 25.87 -14.61 17.20
C GLY A 158 24.51 -14.66 16.49
N GLU A 159 24.16 -15.78 15.86
CA GLU A 159 22.84 -15.93 15.23
C GLU A 159 21.71 -16.16 16.23
N SER A 160 20.52 -15.74 15.82
CA SER A 160 19.26 -15.93 16.52
C SER A 160 18.20 -16.44 15.56
N TRP A 161 17.10 -17.00 16.08
CA TRP A 161 15.93 -17.35 15.27
C TRP A 161 15.45 -16.17 14.41
N SER A 162 15.57 -14.95 14.92
CA SER A 162 15.18 -13.73 14.22
C SER A 162 16.18 -13.29 13.15
N SER A 163 17.49 -13.47 13.33
CA SER A 163 18.46 -13.17 12.25
C SER A 163 18.33 -14.18 11.12
N ILE A 164 18.22 -15.47 11.45
CA ILE A 164 18.04 -16.55 10.46
C ILE A 164 16.70 -16.39 9.76
N GLY A 165 15.61 -16.14 10.50
CA GLY A 165 14.29 -15.91 9.92
C GLY A 165 14.28 -14.77 8.90
N ARG A 166 14.97 -13.66 9.20
CA ARG A 166 15.14 -12.54 8.26
C ARG A 166 15.95 -12.94 7.02
N ALA A 167 17.05 -13.67 7.19
CA ALA A 167 17.92 -14.08 6.09
C ALA A 167 17.22 -15.01 5.08
N TYR A 168 16.27 -15.83 5.55
CA TYR A 168 15.56 -16.81 4.73
C TYR A 168 14.12 -16.42 4.37
N GLY A 169 13.62 -15.28 4.86
CA GLY A 169 12.23 -14.87 4.63
C GLY A 169 11.20 -15.74 5.34
N VAL A 170 11.49 -16.20 6.56
CA VAL A 170 10.57 -17.03 7.36
C VAL A 170 10.30 -16.39 8.72
N ASP A 171 9.14 -16.70 9.32
CA ASP A 171 8.86 -16.26 10.68
C ASP A 171 9.74 -17.02 11.69
N ALA A 172 10.35 -16.28 12.61
CA ALA A 172 11.25 -16.85 13.61
C ALA A 172 10.56 -17.85 14.56
N SER A 173 9.27 -17.66 14.83
CA SER A 173 8.48 -18.55 15.67
C SER A 173 8.17 -19.85 14.93
N ASP A 174 7.80 -19.76 13.67
CA ASP A 174 7.53 -20.91 12.80
C ASP A 174 8.80 -21.72 12.57
N LEU A 175 9.92 -21.04 12.29
CA LEU A 175 11.24 -21.66 12.19
C LEU A 175 11.60 -22.40 13.48
N ARG A 176 11.40 -21.78 14.65
CA ARG A 176 11.63 -22.44 15.94
C ARG A 176 10.72 -23.66 16.13
N VAL A 177 9.44 -23.56 15.80
CA VAL A 177 8.46 -24.66 15.96
C VAL A 177 8.83 -25.84 15.05
N ALA A 178 9.19 -25.57 13.79
CA ALA A 178 9.61 -26.59 12.83
C ALA A 178 10.84 -27.38 13.31
N ASN A 179 11.74 -26.73 14.06
CA ASN A 179 13.01 -27.31 14.50
C ASN A 179 13.02 -27.79 15.96
N ALA A 180 11.99 -27.46 16.76
CA ALA A 180 11.98 -27.66 18.21
C ALA A 180 12.22 -29.11 18.66
N LYS A 181 11.76 -30.11 17.89
CA LYS A 181 11.96 -31.53 18.22
C LYS A 181 13.40 -32.02 17.98
N ARG A 182 14.10 -31.41 17.02
CA ARG A 182 15.44 -31.83 16.59
C ARG A 182 16.54 -31.15 17.39
N VAL A 183 16.41 -29.84 17.58
CA VAL A 183 17.46 -29.01 18.21
C VAL A 183 17.10 -28.50 19.60
N GLY A 184 15.88 -28.79 20.07
CA GLY A 184 15.37 -28.30 21.35
C GLY A 184 14.91 -26.84 21.30
N ARG A 185 14.71 -26.23 22.48
CA ARG A 185 14.18 -24.85 22.62
C ARG A 185 15.23 -23.75 22.49
N ARG A 186 16.50 -24.06 22.76
CA ARG A 186 17.61 -23.08 22.72
C ARG A 186 18.40 -23.27 21.44
N LEU A 187 18.58 -22.18 20.69
CA LEU A 187 19.46 -22.16 19.52
C LEU A 187 20.92 -22.19 20.00
N ARG A 188 21.73 -23.10 19.46
CA ARG A 188 23.15 -23.25 19.82
C ARG A 188 23.99 -23.22 18.53
N PRO A 189 25.19 -22.62 18.54
CA PRO A 189 26.11 -22.76 17.41
C PRO A 189 26.39 -24.22 17.09
N GLY A 190 26.55 -24.54 15.80
CA GLY A 190 26.85 -25.87 15.28
C GLY A 190 25.64 -26.78 15.07
N VAL A 191 24.41 -26.37 15.45
CA VAL A 191 23.21 -27.15 15.13
C VAL A 191 22.75 -26.85 13.71
N GLU A 192 22.27 -27.87 13.02
CA GLU A 192 21.66 -27.71 11.69
C GLU A 192 20.14 -27.52 11.80
N LEU A 193 19.65 -26.45 11.18
CA LEU A 193 18.23 -26.15 11.05
C LEU A 193 17.72 -26.55 9.67
N GLU A 194 16.47 -26.99 9.65
CA GLU A 194 15.65 -27.14 8.45
C GLU A 194 14.82 -25.86 8.30
N VAL A 195 15.01 -25.17 7.20
CA VAL A 195 14.36 -23.91 6.87
C VAL A 195 13.53 -24.11 5.61
N TRP A 196 12.21 -24.04 5.74
CA TRP A 196 11.29 -24.15 4.62
C TRP A 196 11.04 -22.76 4.04
N ILE A 197 11.67 -22.47 2.90
CA ILE A 197 11.59 -21.16 2.25
C ILE A 197 10.44 -21.10 1.24
N ASP A 198 9.88 -19.92 1.09
CA ASP A 198 9.12 -19.55 -0.10
C ASP A 198 10.10 -19.07 -1.19
N PRO A 199 10.23 -19.75 -2.34
CA PRO A 199 11.29 -19.42 -3.30
C PRO A 199 11.20 -18.00 -3.87
N PRO A 200 10.02 -17.48 -4.28
CA PRO A 200 9.88 -16.07 -4.68
C PRO A 200 10.34 -15.08 -3.61
N LEU A 201 9.92 -15.26 -2.34
CA LEU A 201 10.34 -14.37 -1.26
C LEU A 201 11.85 -14.48 -0.98
N TYR A 202 12.41 -15.68 -0.96
CA TYR A 202 13.83 -15.89 -0.75
C TYR A 202 14.68 -15.30 -1.89
N ALA A 203 14.22 -15.42 -3.13
CA ALA A 203 14.84 -14.78 -4.29
C ALA A 203 14.80 -13.25 -4.18
N ALA A 204 13.67 -12.68 -3.75
CA ALA A 204 13.56 -11.23 -3.52
C ALA A 204 14.50 -10.72 -2.41
N ILE A 205 14.78 -11.54 -1.40
CA ILE A 205 15.73 -11.20 -0.33
C ILE A 205 17.18 -11.27 -0.82
N THR A 206 17.54 -12.35 -1.50
CA THR A 206 18.93 -12.63 -1.91
C THR A 206 19.36 -11.85 -3.15
N GLY A 207 18.41 -11.50 -4.01
CA GLY A 207 18.61 -10.65 -5.19
C GLY A 207 18.24 -9.18 -4.97
N ASP A 208 18.06 -8.75 -3.71
CA ASP A 208 17.66 -7.38 -3.40
C ASP A 208 18.64 -6.36 -3.98
N THR A 209 18.11 -5.38 -4.70
CA THR A 209 18.86 -4.23 -5.22
C THR A 209 18.26 -2.98 -4.58
N PRO A 210 18.88 -2.46 -3.50
CA PRO A 210 18.29 -1.36 -2.74
C PRO A 210 18.14 -0.10 -3.61
N PRO A 211 17.01 0.63 -3.49
CA PRO A 211 16.87 1.93 -4.14
C PRO A 211 17.87 2.94 -3.56
N PRO A 212 18.15 4.06 -4.26
CA PRO A 212 19.03 5.10 -3.73
C PRO A 212 18.42 5.80 -2.49
N GLY A 213 19.26 6.58 -1.81
CA GLY A 213 18.84 7.43 -0.68
C GLY A 213 18.41 6.63 0.56
N LEU A 214 17.57 7.25 1.39
CA LEU A 214 17.11 6.67 2.65
C LEU A 214 16.37 5.35 2.45
N ALA A 215 15.66 5.19 1.33
CA ALA A 215 14.97 3.95 0.95
C ALA A 215 15.94 2.74 0.88
N GLY A 216 17.19 2.97 0.45
CA GLY A 216 18.23 1.95 0.36
C GLY A 216 18.73 1.41 1.69
N THR A 217 18.51 2.16 2.78
CA THR A 217 18.89 1.72 4.15
C THR A 217 17.94 0.67 4.73
N ILE A 218 16.74 0.56 4.15
CA ILE A 218 15.72 -0.39 4.58
C ILE A 218 16.05 -1.77 4.03
N ARG A 219 16.31 -2.72 4.93
CA ARG A 219 16.63 -4.11 4.58
C ARG A 219 15.47 -4.85 3.90
N PRO A 220 15.76 -5.89 3.09
CA PRO A 220 14.74 -6.78 2.55
C PRO A 220 14.17 -7.75 3.59
N GLY A 221 13.14 -8.48 3.18
CA GLY A 221 12.60 -9.64 3.89
C GLY A 221 11.57 -9.35 4.99
N ALA A 222 11.09 -8.11 5.10
CA ALA A 222 9.87 -7.81 5.85
C ALA A 222 8.66 -7.96 4.93
N PHE A 223 7.67 -8.75 5.34
CA PHE A 223 6.53 -9.07 4.48
C PHE A 223 5.22 -9.25 5.23
N ALA A 224 4.12 -9.02 4.51
CA ALA A 224 2.77 -9.18 5.02
C ALA A 224 2.27 -10.63 4.86
N SER A 225 1.52 -11.10 5.86
CA SER A 225 0.73 -12.34 5.78
C SER A 225 -0.70 -12.06 6.21
N GLY A 226 -1.67 -12.53 5.42
CA GLY A 226 -3.09 -12.26 5.61
C GLY A 226 -3.53 -10.87 5.14
N ARG A 227 -4.74 -10.49 5.56
CA ARG A 227 -5.42 -9.24 5.17
C ARG A 227 -5.03 -8.06 6.06
N PRO A 228 -5.22 -6.81 5.61
CA PRO A 228 -4.96 -5.60 6.41
C PRO A 228 -5.63 -5.59 7.79
N HIS A 229 -6.84 -6.13 7.90
CA HIS A 229 -7.64 -6.23 9.15
C HIS A 229 -7.57 -7.60 9.84
N ALA A 230 -6.82 -8.56 9.30
CA ALA A 230 -6.71 -9.92 9.83
C ALA A 230 -5.39 -10.53 9.39
N GLY A 231 -4.29 -9.94 9.86
CA GLY A 231 -2.96 -10.25 9.34
C GLY A 231 -1.85 -10.20 10.39
N ARG A 232 -0.64 -10.44 9.89
CA ARG A 232 0.62 -10.33 10.62
C ARG A 232 1.64 -9.63 9.75
N LEU A 233 2.51 -8.86 10.40
CA LEU A 233 3.75 -8.39 9.81
C LEU A 233 4.86 -9.34 10.24
N ILE A 234 5.53 -9.97 9.28
CA ILE A 234 6.64 -10.88 9.53
C ILE A 234 7.94 -10.13 9.22
N ASN A 235 8.92 -10.26 10.13
CA ASN A 235 10.24 -9.65 10.00
C ASN A 235 10.19 -8.13 9.74
N GLY A 236 9.17 -7.44 10.28
CA GLY A 236 8.89 -6.02 10.02
C GLY A 236 10.10 -5.09 10.07
N VAL A 237 10.09 -4.08 9.21
CA VAL A 237 11.06 -2.97 9.21
C VAL A 237 10.37 -1.71 9.71
N GLN A 238 11.06 -0.92 10.52
CA GLN A 238 10.55 0.36 10.97
C GLN A 238 10.79 1.40 9.87
N ILE A 239 9.87 2.35 9.70
CA ILE A 239 10.14 3.57 8.93
C ILE A 239 11.35 4.24 9.59
N PRO A 240 12.44 4.49 8.84
CA PRO A 240 13.64 5.10 9.42
C PRO A 240 13.36 6.54 9.83
N GLU A 241 14.12 7.05 10.80
CA GLU A 241 14.13 8.49 11.06
C GLU A 241 14.67 9.24 9.84
N GLY A 242 14.11 10.42 9.57
CA GLY A 242 14.50 11.27 8.45
C GLY A 242 14.22 12.73 8.77
N GLU A 243 14.85 13.64 8.03
CA GLU A 243 14.64 15.09 8.21
C GLU A 243 13.27 15.54 7.68
N ASP A 244 12.74 14.79 6.73
CA ASP A 244 11.54 15.05 5.94
C ASP A 244 10.22 14.73 6.66
N TYR A 245 10.26 14.09 7.83
CA TYR A 245 9.04 13.72 8.54
C TYR A 245 9.35 13.38 9.99
N GLU A 246 8.32 13.28 10.81
CA GLU A 246 8.40 12.71 12.15
C GLU A 246 7.44 11.53 12.29
N LEU A 247 7.80 10.60 13.16
CA LEU A 247 6.96 9.47 13.53
C LEU A 247 6.19 9.83 14.80
N ARG A 248 4.87 10.02 14.69
CA ARG A 248 4.00 10.29 15.85
C ARG A 248 4.02 9.11 16.84
N TYR A 249 4.06 7.90 16.30
CA TYR A 249 4.02 6.67 17.07
C TYR A 249 5.09 5.67 16.59
N PRO A 250 6.37 5.83 16.99
CA PRO A 250 7.46 4.97 16.52
C PRO A 250 7.20 3.47 16.76
N ALA A 251 6.55 3.11 17.88
CA ALA A 251 6.20 1.73 18.21
C ALA A 251 5.21 1.07 17.23
N SER A 252 4.47 1.88 16.46
CA SER A 252 3.55 1.44 15.41
C SER A 252 3.95 1.92 14.01
N ALA A 253 5.20 2.33 13.80
CA ALA A 253 5.73 2.74 12.50
C ALA A 253 6.46 1.59 11.79
N TRP A 254 5.95 0.36 11.86
CA TRP A 254 6.55 -0.83 11.25
C TRP A 254 5.75 -1.30 10.03
N GLY A 255 6.43 -1.70 8.97
CA GLY A 255 5.80 -2.17 7.74
C GLY A 255 6.58 -3.26 7.03
N THR A 256 6.06 -3.65 5.87
CA THR A 256 6.77 -4.51 4.91
C THR A 256 7.93 -3.73 4.28
N THR A 257 8.89 -4.45 3.70
CA THR A 257 10.01 -3.81 2.99
C THR A 257 9.47 -2.93 1.86
N SER A 258 8.52 -3.44 1.06
CA SER A 258 7.96 -2.69 -0.07
C SER A 258 7.25 -1.41 0.40
N ALA A 259 6.34 -1.51 1.38
CA ALA A 259 5.56 -0.37 1.86
C ALA A 259 6.45 0.73 2.48
N VAL A 260 7.45 0.34 3.28
CA VAL A 260 8.35 1.30 3.93
C VAL A 260 9.28 1.97 2.92
N ARG A 261 9.82 1.22 1.94
CA ARG A 261 10.61 1.81 0.83
C ARG A 261 9.76 2.76 -0.01
N ALA A 262 8.56 2.33 -0.41
CA ALA A 262 7.63 3.15 -1.18
C ALA A 262 7.26 4.45 -0.46
N THR A 263 7.05 4.38 0.86
CA THR A 263 6.80 5.55 1.71
C THR A 263 7.95 6.54 1.63
N VAL A 264 9.18 6.11 1.95
CA VAL A 264 10.33 7.01 1.97
C VAL A 264 10.63 7.59 0.59
N THR A 265 10.54 6.77 -0.46
CA THR A 265 10.72 7.24 -1.84
C THR A 265 9.67 8.27 -2.25
N ALA A 266 8.38 8.01 -1.95
CA ALA A 266 7.30 8.92 -2.30
C ALA A 266 7.41 10.25 -1.56
N LEU A 267 7.75 10.22 -0.26
CA LEU A 267 7.91 11.44 0.54
C LEU A 267 9.09 12.30 0.07
N HIS A 268 10.21 11.67 -0.31
CA HIS A 268 11.35 12.38 -0.86
C HIS A 268 10.98 13.06 -2.19
N ALA A 269 10.40 12.32 -3.13
CA ALA A 269 9.95 12.85 -4.42
C ALA A 269 8.89 13.95 -4.27
N TRP A 270 7.97 13.80 -3.32
CA TRP A 270 6.96 14.81 -3.00
C TRP A 270 7.59 16.11 -2.52
N ARG A 271 8.60 16.04 -1.65
CA ARG A 271 9.31 17.23 -1.17
C ARG A 271 10.09 17.92 -2.27
N GLU A 272 10.78 17.16 -3.12
CA GLU A 272 11.49 17.72 -4.28
C GLU A 272 10.52 18.42 -5.24
N ALA A 273 9.33 17.86 -5.46
CA ALA A 273 8.33 18.42 -6.37
C ALA A 273 7.63 19.67 -5.82
N THR A 274 7.43 19.76 -4.50
CA THR A 274 6.62 20.83 -3.88
C THR A 274 7.43 21.92 -3.19
N GLY A 275 8.66 21.63 -2.78
CA GLY A 275 9.43 22.51 -1.90
C GLY A 275 8.79 22.68 -0.52
N TYR A 276 7.91 21.76 -0.09
CA TYR A 276 7.21 21.86 1.19
C TYR A 276 8.21 21.93 2.35
N GLU A 277 8.19 23.00 3.14
CA GLU A 277 9.15 23.21 4.26
C GLU A 277 8.63 22.69 5.61
N GLY A 278 7.32 22.48 5.74
CA GLY A 278 6.72 21.96 6.97
C GLY A 278 7.18 20.54 7.28
N ARG A 279 7.19 20.15 8.55
CA ARG A 279 7.48 18.76 8.94
C ARG A 279 6.21 17.92 8.84
N LEU A 280 6.24 16.87 8.02
CA LEU A 280 5.11 15.96 7.85
C LEU A 280 5.06 14.94 8.99
N THR A 281 3.89 14.72 9.58
CA THR A 281 3.72 13.74 10.66
C THR A 281 3.16 12.44 10.12
N LEU A 282 3.93 11.34 10.26
CA LEU A 282 3.50 9.98 9.97
C LEU A 282 2.88 9.35 11.22
N GLY A 283 1.68 8.81 11.05
CA GLY A 283 0.90 8.12 12.07
C GLY A 283 1.25 6.64 12.19
N ALA A 284 0.24 5.81 12.41
CA ALA A 284 0.44 4.37 12.50
C ALA A 284 0.67 3.76 11.10
N MET A 285 1.44 2.67 11.05
CA MET A 285 1.55 1.77 9.92
C MET A 285 1.27 0.32 10.34
N SER A 286 2.05 -0.15 11.31
CA SER A 286 1.79 -1.39 12.03
C SER A 286 2.67 -1.54 13.27
N ARG A 287 2.31 -2.43 14.18
CA ARG A 287 3.23 -2.89 15.23
C ARG A 287 4.33 -3.72 14.60
N GLN A 288 5.46 -3.86 15.29
CA GLN A 288 6.61 -4.65 14.83
C GLN A 288 6.28 -6.08 14.35
N ARG A 289 5.23 -6.71 14.89
CA ARG A 289 4.74 -8.05 14.49
C ARG A 289 3.30 -8.03 13.98
N GLY A 290 2.79 -6.86 13.64
CA GLY A 290 1.41 -6.69 13.19
C GLY A 290 0.38 -6.85 14.30
N ARG A 291 -0.79 -7.38 13.93
CA ARG A 291 -2.01 -7.53 14.76
C ARG A 291 -2.73 -6.21 15.02
N LYS A 292 -3.92 -6.31 15.61
CA LYS A 292 -4.80 -5.17 15.95
C LYS A 292 -4.05 -4.08 16.74
N ILE A 293 -4.34 -2.83 16.40
CA ILE A 293 -3.71 -1.63 16.96
C ILE A 293 -4.80 -0.67 17.43
N GLY A 294 -4.99 -0.54 18.75
CA GLY A 294 -6.00 0.38 19.29
C GLY A 294 -7.39 0.16 18.67
N GLY A 295 -8.04 1.26 18.29
CA GLY A 295 -9.34 1.28 17.59
C GLY A 295 -9.28 0.95 16.10
N HIS A 296 -8.10 0.95 15.46
CA HIS A 296 -7.98 0.76 14.02
C HIS A 296 -8.47 -0.62 13.57
N LEU A 297 -9.29 -0.65 12.52
CA LEU A 297 -9.78 -1.88 11.90
C LEU A 297 -8.67 -2.60 11.12
N SER A 298 -7.82 -1.85 10.41
CA SER A 298 -6.71 -2.35 9.60
C SER A 298 -5.34 -2.17 10.30
N HIS A 299 -4.25 -1.86 9.57
CA HIS A 299 -2.89 -1.69 10.12
C HIS A 299 -2.27 -2.96 10.73
N GLN A 300 -2.80 -4.16 10.45
CA GLN A 300 -2.34 -5.39 11.13
C GLN A 300 -1.18 -6.10 10.45
N ASN A 301 -0.84 -5.77 9.21
CA ASN A 301 0.18 -6.50 8.44
C ASN A 301 1.25 -5.60 7.82
N GLY A 302 1.30 -4.31 8.16
CA GLY A 302 2.36 -3.41 7.68
C GLY A 302 2.15 -2.83 6.29
N ARG A 303 0.90 -2.81 5.80
CA ARG A 303 0.51 -2.31 4.47
C ARG A 303 -0.45 -1.13 4.50
N ASP A 304 -0.71 -0.55 5.66
CA ASP A 304 -1.51 0.66 5.82
C ASP A 304 -0.62 1.73 6.45
N LEU A 305 -0.77 3.01 6.11
CA LEU A 305 -0.01 4.11 6.70
C LEU A 305 -0.90 5.34 6.84
N ASP A 306 -0.98 5.89 8.04
CA ASP A 306 -1.64 7.17 8.26
C ASP A 306 -0.64 8.32 8.07
N ILE A 307 -1.02 9.32 7.31
CA ILE A 307 -0.23 10.52 7.07
C ILE A 307 -1.09 11.73 7.40
N ARG A 308 -0.69 12.48 8.42
CA ARG A 308 -1.43 13.68 8.82
C ARG A 308 -1.43 14.70 7.67
N LEU A 309 -2.56 15.37 7.42
CA LEU A 309 -2.65 16.30 6.30
C LEU A 309 -1.66 17.48 6.46
N PRO A 310 -0.86 17.80 5.42
CA PRO A 310 0.10 18.91 5.46
C PRO A 310 -0.62 20.24 5.68
N LEU A 311 -0.08 21.05 6.60
CA LEU A 311 -0.57 22.40 6.87
C LEU A 311 0.12 23.41 5.96
N ARG A 312 -0.54 24.54 5.71
CA ARG A 312 0.07 25.70 5.05
C ARG A 312 1.33 26.15 5.79
N ALA A 313 2.35 26.56 5.04
CA ALA A 313 3.69 26.85 5.56
C ALA A 313 3.70 27.97 6.62
N GLU A 314 2.82 28.96 6.48
CA GLU A 314 2.67 30.08 7.41
C GLU A 314 2.06 29.72 8.77
N LEU A 315 1.59 28.47 8.97
CA LEU A 315 0.98 28.01 10.21
C LEU A 315 1.98 27.26 11.09
N ARG A 316 1.72 27.25 12.40
CA ARG A 316 2.37 26.30 13.30
C ARG A 316 1.95 24.87 12.93
N GLN A 317 2.93 23.97 12.87
CA GLN A 317 2.73 22.61 12.37
C GLN A 317 2.06 21.66 13.39
N ASP A 318 1.95 22.07 14.66
CA ASP A 318 1.31 21.32 15.75
C ASP A 318 -0.21 21.54 15.87
N LEU A 319 -0.79 22.43 15.06
CA LEU A 319 -2.24 22.72 15.07
C LEU A 319 -3.04 21.57 14.45
N ASP A 320 -4.34 21.44 14.73
CA ASP A 320 -5.18 20.47 14.01
C ASP A 320 -5.37 20.86 12.54
N PRO A 321 -5.36 19.87 11.61
CA PRO A 321 -5.49 20.09 10.18
C PRO A 321 -6.95 20.27 9.75
N LEU A 322 -7.61 21.27 10.33
CA LEU A 322 -8.91 21.71 9.86
C LEU A 322 -8.85 22.01 8.35
N PRO A 323 -9.90 21.74 7.56
CA PRO A 323 -9.86 21.88 6.11
C PRO A 323 -9.38 23.24 5.57
N ARG A 324 -9.55 24.32 6.34
CA ARG A 324 -9.07 25.67 6.00
C ARG A 324 -7.57 25.91 6.21
N ARG A 325 -6.92 25.07 7.02
CA ARG A 325 -5.50 25.13 7.39
C ARG A 325 -4.63 24.21 6.53
N VAL A 326 -5.24 23.22 5.90
CA VAL A 326 -4.57 22.24 5.04
C VAL A 326 -4.10 22.90 3.75
N ASP A 327 -2.88 22.56 3.35
CA ASP A 327 -2.35 22.86 2.02
C ASP A 327 -2.83 21.78 1.04
N TRP A 328 -3.96 22.04 0.37
CA TRP A 328 -4.57 21.06 -0.53
C TRP A 328 -3.79 20.83 -1.82
N MET A 329 -2.94 21.78 -2.23
CA MET A 329 -2.05 21.57 -3.37
C MET A 329 -0.93 20.60 -2.98
N ALA A 330 -0.36 20.78 -1.78
CA ALA A 330 0.60 19.83 -1.23
C ALA A 330 -0.01 18.44 -1.00
N VAL A 331 -1.27 18.34 -0.53
CA VAL A 331 -2.00 17.05 -0.44
C VAL A 331 -2.15 16.40 -1.82
N TRP A 332 -2.50 17.16 -2.85
CA TRP A 332 -2.66 16.63 -4.20
C TRP A 332 -1.34 16.05 -4.74
N GLU A 333 -0.24 16.78 -4.58
CA GLU A 333 1.08 16.28 -4.98
C GLU A 333 1.52 15.07 -4.14
N LEU A 334 1.12 15.01 -2.87
CA LEU A 334 1.39 13.83 -2.02
C LEU A 334 0.67 12.60 -2.58
N VAL A 335 -0.61 12.73 -2.91
CA VAL A 335 -1.38 11.66 -3.59
C VAL A 335 -0.70 11.24 -4.89
N ARG A 336 -0.23 12.20 -5.68
CA ARG A 336 0.45 11.95 -6.95
C ARG A 336 1.76 11.18 -6.77
N SER A 337 2.55 11.51 -5.75
CA SER A 337 3.81 10.84 -5.43
C SER A 337 3.59 9.37 -5.04
N PHE A 338 2.59 9.09 -4.19
CA PHE A 338 2.25 7.72 -3.83
C PHE A 338 1.67 6.95 -5.00
N GLU A 339 0.82 7.56 -5.83
CA GLU A 339 0.32 6.91 -7.03
C GLU A 339 1.46 6.58 -8.02
N ALA A 340 2.40 7.50 -8.20
CA ALA A 340 3.55 7.32 -9.09
C ALA A 340 4.48 6.18 -8.64
N SER A 341 4.50 5.84 -7.35
CA SER A 341 5.26 4.68 -6.86
C SER A 341 4.78 3.36 -7.47
N GLY A 342 3.51 3.26 -7.89
CA GLY A 342 2.93 2.00 -8.34
C GLY A 342 2.74 0.96 -7.21
N GLU A 343 2.97 1.34 -5.95
CA GLU A 343 2.94 0.42 -4.80
C GLU A 343 1.66 0.53 -3.97
N ILE A 344 0.70 1.38 -4.35
CA ILE A 344 -0.54 1.58 -3.59
C ILE A 344 -1.78 1.07 -4.30
N THR A 345 -2.79 0.69 -3.53
CA THR A 345 -4.09 0.26 -4.02
C THR A 345 -5.19 1.28 -3.77
N ARG A 346 -5.15 1.95 -2.61
CA ARG A 346 -6.15 2.92 -2.16
C ARG A 346 -5.50 3.99 -1.29
N ILE A 347 -6.14 5.14 -1.21
CA ILE A 347 -5.92 6.15 -0.18
C ILE A 347 -7.29 6.49 0.38
N PHE A 348 -7.50 6.38 1.69
CA PHE A 348 -8.76 6.76 2.32
C PHE A 348 -8.72 8.20 2.81
N LEU A 349 -9.80 8.92 2.53
CA LEU A 349 -10.03 10.31 2.90
C LEU A 349 -11.55 10.54 2.98
N ASP A 350 -12.00 11.17 4.05
CA ASP A 350 -13.43 11.40 4.26
C ASP A 350 -14.07 12.15 3.07
N TYR A 351 -15.24 11.69 2.64
CA TYR A 351 -15.89 12.20 1.43
C TYR A 351 -16.21 13.69 1.54
N ALA A 352 -16.54 14.18 2.75
CA ALA A 352 -16.89 15.58 3.00
C ALA A 352 -15.74 16.54 2.62
N ILE A 353 -14.49 16.09 2.76
CA ILE A 353 -13.31 16.91 2.48
C ILE A 353 -12.68 16.63 1.11
N GLN A 354 -13.04 15.54 0.42
CA GLN A 354 -12.55 15.24 -0.93
C GLN A 354 -12.84 16.37 -1.94
N LYS A 355 -13.90 17.16 -1.76
CA LYS A 355 -14.19 18.34 -2.61
C LYS A 355 -13.04 19.36 -2.60
N ARG A 356 -12.32 19.50 -1.49
CA ARG A 356 -11.17 20.41 -1.37
C ARG A 356 -9.99 19.92 -2.19
N LEU A 357 -9.66 18.63 -2.05
CA LEU A 357 -8.64 17.97 -2.86
C LEU A 357 -8.97 18.04 -4.36
N TYR A 358 -10.23 17.78 -4.74
CA TYR A 358 -10.69 17.88 -6.12
C TYR A 358 -10.49 19.29 -6.70
N LYS A 359 -10.78 20.34 -5.92
CA LYS A 359 -10.56 21.72 -6.35
C LYS A 359 -9.07 22.02 -6.57
N ALA A 360 -8.20 21.64 -5.63
CA ALA A 360 -6.76 21.81 -5.79
C ALA A 360 -6.22 21.06 -7.02
N ALA A 361 -6.64 19.82 -7.23
CA ALA A 361 -6.25 19.04 -8.41
C ALA A 361 -6.76 19.69 -9.72
N LYS A 362 -7.97 20.25 -9.72
CA LYS A 362 -8.49 21.00 -10.87
C LYS A 362 -7.70 22.28 -11.13
N GLU A 363 -7.34 23.02 -10.08
CA GLU A 363 -6.49 24.21 -10.15
C GLU A 363 -5.09 23.88 -10.66
N ALA A 364 -4.57 22.68 -10.36
CA ALA A 364 -3.35 22.13 -10.93
C ALA A 364 -3.46 21.70 -12.42
N GLY A 365 -4.59 21.97 -13.08
CA GLY A 365 -4.79 21.69 -14.51
C GLY A 365 -5.07 20.23 -14.85
N ILE A 366 -5.41 19.39 -13.86
CA ILE A 366 -5.64 17.96 -14.07
C ILE A 366 -6.93 17.72 -14.88
N SER A 367 -6.85 16.83 -15.87
CA SER A 367 -7.96 16.54 -16.76
C SER A 367 -9.13 15.88 -16.03
N ARG A 368 -10.37 16.09 -16.53
CA ARG A 368 -11.58 15.48 -15.95
C ARG A 368 -11.53 13.94 -15.94
N SER A 369 -10.88 13.31 -16.93
CA SER A 369 -10.71 11.85 -16.96
C SER A 369 -9.82 11.37 -15.83
N GLU A 370 -8.71 12.07 -15.60
CA GLU A 370 -7.76 11.73 -14.54
C GLU A 370 -8.36 11.98 -13.16
N LEU A 371 -9.06 13.11 -12.96
CA LEU A 371 -9.79 13.38 -11.72
C LEU A 371 -10.80 12.27 -11.38
N ARG A 372 -11.55 11.76 -12.37
CA ARG A 372 -12.50 10.65 -12.16
C ARG A 372 -11.81 9.34 -11.82
N ARG A 373 -10.60 9.11 -12.33
CA ARG A 373 -9.79 7.92 -12.06
C ARG A 373 -9.21 7.94 -10.65
N VAL A 374 -8.72 9.10 -10.20
CA VAL A 374 -8.03 9.25 -8.93
C VAL A 374 -9.01 9.55 -7.79
N ILE A 375 -9.96 10.46 -7.96
CA ILE A 375 -10.81 10.96 -6.87
C ILE A 375 -12.23 10.39 -6.99
N GLN A 376 -12.80 9.91 -5.87
CA GLN A 376 -14.16 9.39 -5.82
C GLN A 376 -15.21 10.51 -5.97
N PHE A 377 -15.04 11.64 -5.28
CA PHE A 377 -15.83 12.86 -5.49
C PHE A 377 -15.82 13.30 -6.98
N PRO A 378 -16.95 13.73 -7.57
CA PRO A 378 -18.25 13.99 -6.95
C PRO A 378 -19.26 12.82 -7.00
N ARG A 379 -18.83 11.57 -7.22
CA ARG A 379 -19.73 10.44 -7.53
C ARG A 379 -20.57 9.93 -6.35
N GLY A 380 -20.40 10.49 -5.15
CA GLY A 380 -21.02 10.03 -3.91
C GLY A 380 -20.09 9.14 -3.07
N SER A 381 -20.31 9.12 -1.76
CA SER A 381 -19.48 8.36 -0.80
C SER A 381 -19.53 6.84 -1.00
N LYS A 382 -20.62 6.33 -1.59
CA LYS A 382 -20.82 4.90 -1.91
C LYS A 382 -20.29 4.50 -3.29
N ALA A 383 -19.70 5.42 -4.06
CA ALA A 383 -19.29 5.11 -5.41
C ALA A 383 -18.06 4.18 -5.44
N PRO A 384 -18.07 3.05 -6.16
CA PRO A 384 -17.05 2.01 -6.04
C PRO A 384 -15.79 2.28 -6.89
N ARG A 385 -15.53 3.52 -7.30
CA ARG A 385 -14.37 3.89 -8.15
C ARG A 385 -13.55 5.02 -7.54
N GLY A 386 -12.28 5.14 -7.94
CA GLY A 386 -11.34 6.14 -7.44
C GLY A 386 -10.24 5.48 -6.61
N LEU A 387 -9.02 6.01 -6.72
CA LEU A 387 -7.88 5.70 -5.85
C LEU A 387 -8.13 6.25 -4.44
N ILE A 388 -8.55 7.52 -4.36
CA ILE A 388 -9.07 8.15 -3.14
C ILE A 388 -10.45 7.57 -2.86
N ARG A 389 -10.66 7.05 -1.65
CA ARG A 389 -11.91 6.42 -1.22
C ARG A 389 -12.41 7.01 0.08
N HIS A 390 -13.73 7.14 0.18
CA HIS A 390 -14.37 7.48 1.44
C HIS A 390 -14.11 6.40 2.47
N SER A 391 -13.66 6.81 3.65
CA SER A 391 -13.85 6.09 4.89
C SER A 391 -14.17 7.14 5.97
N PRO A 392 -15.19 6.93 6.82
CA PRO A 392 -15.52 7.86 7.90
C PRO A 392 -14.32 8.14 8.82
N GLY A 393 -14.24 9.33 9.41
CA GLY A 393 -13.19 9.69 10.39
C GLY A 393 -11.80 10.00 9.81
N HIS A 394 -11.62 9.84 8.50
CA HIS A 394 -10.38 10.17 7.79
C HIS A 394 -10.37 11.63 7.34
N ASP A 395 -10.62 12.56 8.27
CA ASP A 395 -10.79 13.99 7.99
C ASP A 395 -9.55 14.84 8.33
N ILE A 396 -8.61 14.28 9.08
CA ILE A 396 -7.35 14.92 9.50
C ILE A 396 -6.09 14.24 8.95
N HIS A 397 -6.24 13.11 8.25
CA HIS A 397 -5.13 12.32 7.71
C HIS A 397 -5.54 11.59 6.42
N LEU A 398 -4.54 11.22 5.61
CA LEU A 398 -4.66 10.23 4.56
C LEU A 398 -4.32 8.86 5.14
N HIS A 399 -5.15 7.86 4.91
CA HIS A 399 -4.78 6.46 5.16
C HIS A 399 -4.37 5.83 3.83
N VAL A 400 -3.07 5.57 3.64
CA VAL A 400 -2.52 4.98 2.42
C VAL A 400 -2.45 3.46 2.55
N ARG A 401 -3.05 2.72 1.61
CA ARG A 401 -2.93 1.25 1.54
C ARG A 401 -2.00 0.83 0.41
N PHE A 402 -0.99 0.05 0.78
CA PHE A 402 0.00 -0.52 -0.13
C PHE A 402 -0.45 -1.85 -0.72
N ARG A 403 0.05 -2.21 -1.90
CA ARG A 403 -0.13 -3.51 -2.56
C ARG A 403 0.56 -4.63 -1.79
N CYS A 404 0.16 -5.87 -2.07
CA CYS A 404 1.01 -7.02 -1.77
C CYS A 404 2.18 -6.97 -2.75
N ALA A 405 3.40 -7.15 -2.27
CA ALA A 405 4.51 -7.35 -3.20
C ALA A 405 4.35 -8.70 -3.91
N GLU A 406 4.82 -8.80 -5.15
CA GLU A 406 4.60 -9.98 -6.00
C GLU A 406 5.06 -11.30 -5.36
N HIS A 407 6.13 -11.22 -4.57
CA HIS A 407 6.72 -12.35 -3.86
C HIS A 407 6.03 -12.70 -2.52
N GLU A 408 5.05 -11.91 -2.07
CA GLU A 408 4.30 -12.16 -0.82
C GLU A 408 3.10 -13.06 -1.08
N LEU A 409 3.34 -14.36 -1.25
CA LEU A 409 2.30 -15.26 -1.76
C LEU A 409 1.10 -15.44 -0.82
N GLU A 410 1.29 -15.14 0.48
CA GLU A 410 0.28 -15.23 1.54
C GLU A 410 -0.25 -13.86 1.97
N CYS A 411 0.08 -12.80 1.25
CA CYS A 411 -0.52 -11.49 1.43
C CYS A 411 -1.86 -11.44 0.70
N ALA A 412 -2.85 -10.80 1.31
CA ALA A 412 -4.15 -10.57 0.69
C ALA A 412 -4.74 -9.20 1.06
N GLY A 413 -5.83 -8.83 0.39
CA GLY A 413 -6.54 -7.57 0.53
C GLY A 413 -6.04 -6.52 -0.46
N ARG A 414 -7.00 -5.89 -1.14
CA ARG A 414 -6.78 -4.69 -1.95
C ARG A 414 -6.86 -3.43 -1.10
#